data_AF-A0A1F9C6X5-F1
#
_entry.id   AF-A0A1F9C6X5-F1
#
_cell.length_a   1.000
_cell.length_b   1.000
_cell.length_c   1.000
_cell.angle_alpha   90.00
_cell.angle_beta   90.00
_cell.angle_gamma   90.00
#
_symmetry.space_group_name_H-M   'P 1'
#
loop_
_entity.id
_entity.type
_entity.pdbx_description
1 polymer ?
#
loop_
_entity_poly.entity_id
_entity_poly.type
_entity_poly.pdbx_seq_one_letter_code
_entity_poly.pdbx_strand_id
1 'polypeptide(L)'
;MESGSSFQDKKEKVLGGKKGRPSWSLILLVVVAIALGGIAYWLVQGKTGANPKVSSQPKVSDKVDYSGQTVRMTDVQAKVENGKIMIPVHVVKEKKIVRFEYEGKGLKIPLLAYLTMAGRVVTAISMCEPCKSTRFHIKDKSMVCNACYTEWNLETLKGISGGCMNYPPEVIPNTLEKDSIVIDEKVVLDWKPRV
;
A
#
# COMPACT_ATOMS: atom_id res chain seq x y z
N MET A 1 20.58 -81.23 -34.46
CA MET A 1 19.37 -80.72 -33.78
C MET A 1 19.80 -80.02 -32.51
N GLU A 2 19.11 -78.93 -32.22
CA GLU A 2 19.47 -77.82 -31.35
C GLU A 2 19.84 -78.20 -29.90
N SER A 3 20.80 -77.46 -29.34
CA SER A 3 20.91 -77.25 -27.88
C SER A 3 21.67 -75.93 -27.65
N GLY A 4 20.94 -74.83 -27.78
CA GLY A 4 21.42 -73.48 -27.58
C GLY A 4 20.38 -72.62 -26.91
N SER A 5 20.05 -72.90 -25.64
CA SER A 5 19.33 -71.96 -24.76
C SER A 5 19.28 -72.55 -23.36
N SER A 6 20.21 -72.14 -22.50
CA SER A 6 20.14 -72.53 -21.07
C SER A 6 20.85 -71.56 -20.13
N PHE A 7 21.85 -70.80 -20.59
CA PHE A 7 22.67 -69.99 -19.68
C PHE A 7 22.64 -68.47 -19.88
N GLN A 8 22.15 -67.96 -21.03
CA GLN A 8 22.07 -66.51 -21.25
C GLN A 8 20.75 -65.90 -20.78
N ASP A 9 19.62 -66.59 -20.93
CA ASP A 9 18.29 -66.07 -20.54
C ASP A 9 18.10 -65.86 -19.02
N LYS A 10 18.91 -66.52 -18.18
CA LYS A 10 18.80 -66.40 -16.71
C LYS A 10 19.69 -65.30 -16.11
N LYS A 11 20.66 -64.77 -16.85
CA LYS A 11 21.55 -63.70 -16.35
C LYS A 11 20.91 -62.30 -16.43
N GLU A 12 20.06 -62.05 -17.41
CA GLU A 12 19.40 -60.74 -17.56
C GLU A 12 18.27 -60.51 -16.55
N LYS A 13 17.73 -61.57 -15.94
CA LYS A 13 16.63 -61.45 -14.98
C LYS A 13 17.07 -61.18 -13.53
N VAL A 14 18.38 -61.28 -13.23
CA VAL A 14 18.91 -61.19 -11.86
C VAL A 14 19.77 -59.94 -11.62
N LEU A 15 20.26 -59.27 -12.67
CA LEU A 15 21.15 -58.12 -12.52
C LEU A 15 20.59 -56.86 -13.17
N GLY A 16 19.91 -56.05 -12.35
CA GLY A 16 19.92 -54.60 -12.52
C GLY A 16 18.68 -53.99 -13.17
N GLY A 17 17.60 -53.89 -12.40
CA GLY A 17 16.63 -52.82 -12.61
C GLY A 17 17.33 -51.47 -12.50
N LYS A 18 17.75 -50.89 -13.63
CA LYS A 18 18.23 -49.51 -13.71
C LYS A 18 17.08 -48.59 -13.33
N LYS A 19 16.98 -48.23 -12.04
CA LYS A 19 16.35 -46.98 -11.62
C LYS A 19 17.15 -45.85 -12.27
N GLY A 20 16.67 -45.35 -13.41
CA GLY A 20 17.25 -44.21 -14.09
C GLY A 20 17.28 -43.02 -13.14
N ARG A 21 18.46 -42.64 -12.67
CA ARG A 21 18.64 -41.35 -12.01
C ARG A 21 18.19 -40.28 -13.01
N PRO A 22 17.35 -39.31 -12.61
CA PRO A 22 16.91 -38.26 -13.53
C PRO A 22 18.15 -37.61 -14.13
N SER A 23 18.14 -37.39 -15.45
CA SER A 23 19.27 -36.78 -16.13
C SER A 23 19.60 -35.45 -15.45
N TRP A 24 20.89 -35.15 -15.28
CA TRP A 24 21.32 -33.89 -14.66
C TRP A 24 20.65 -32.67 -15.33
N SER A 25 20.35 -32.76 -16.63
CA SER A 25 19.59 -31.76 -17.38
C SER A 25 18.16 -31.56 -16.88
N LEU A 26 17.45 -32.60 -16.46
CA LEU A 26 16.11 -32.49 -15.86
C LEU A 26 16.18 -31.83 -14.48
N ILE A 27 17.20 -32.15 -13.68
CA ILE A 27 17.42 -31.51 -12.38
C ILE A 27 17.70 -30.01 -12.58
N LEU A 28 18.53 -29.66 -13.56
CA LEU A 28 18.89 -28.28 -13.86
C LEU A 28 17.69 -27.47 -14.36
N LEU A 29 16.84 -28.06 -15.21
CA LEU A 29 15.59 -27.44 -15.69
C LEU A 29 14.61 -27.16 -14.55
N VAL A 30 14.46 -28.09 -13.61
CA VAL A 30 13.58 -27.90 -12.45
C VAL A 30 14.10 -26.78 -11.55
N VAL A 31 15.40 -26.71 -11.31
CA VAL A 31 16.01 -25.62 -10.51
C VAL A 31 15.81 -24.26 -11.19
N VAL A 32 16.03 -24.17 -12.50
CA VAL A 32 15.79 -22.93 -13.26
C VAL A 32 14.31 -22.53 -13.21
N ALA A 33 13.38 -23.49 -13.37
CA ALA A 33 11.95 -23.22 -13.28
C ALA A 33 11.54 -22.71 -11.89
N ILE A 34 12.08 -23.29 -10.81
CA ILE A 34 11.85 -22.83 -9.44
C ILE A 34 12.43 -21.43 -9.22
N ALA A 35 13.63 -21.15 -9.72
CA ALA A 35 14.25 -19.84 -9.61
C ALA A 35 13.44 -18.75 -10.35
N LEU A 36 13.02 -19.03 -11.59
CA LEU A 36 12.17 -18.13 -12.37
C LEU A 36 10.79 -17.94 -11.74
N GLY A 37 10.19 -19.02 -11.22
CA GLY A 37 8.94 -18.96 -10.47
C GLY A 37 9.06 -18.12 -9.20
N GLY A 38 10.17 -18.27 -8.46
CA GLY A 38 10.46 -17.47 -7.26
C GLY A 38 10.66 -15.98 -7.58
N ILE A 39 11.39 -15.66 -8.64
CA ILE A 39 11.59 -14.27 -9.09
C ILE A 39 10.26 -13.65 -9.54
N ALA A 40 9.46 -14.37 -10.32
CA ALA A 40 8.15 -13.90 -10.76
C ALA A 40 7.19 -13.68 -9.58
N TYR A 41 7.16 -14.60 -8.62
CA TYR A 41 6.35 -14.47 -7.40
C TYR A 41 6.78 -13.27 -6.55
N TRP A 42 8.09 -13.05 -6.39
CA TRP A 42 8.63 -11.90 -5.66
C TRP A 42 8.29 -10.56 -6.33
N LEU A 43 8.37 -10.49 -7.67
CA LEU A 43 7.99 -9.31 -8.44
C LEU A 43 6.49 -8.99 -8.34
N VAL A 44 5.63 -10.00 -8.25
CA VAL A 44 4.19 -9.81 -8.08
C VAL A 44 3.85 -9.38 -6.66
N GLN A 45 4.40 -10.04 -5.63
CA GLN A 45 4.18 -9.65 -4.22
C GLN A 45 4.71 -8.25 -3.88
N GLY A 46 5.78 -7.80 -4.53
CA GLY A 46 6.30 -6.44 -4.34
C GLY A 46 5.28 -5.34 -4.69
N LYS A 47 4.32 -5.63 -5.58
CA LYS A 47 3.31 -4.66 -6.07
C LYS A 47 1.98 -4.69 -5.31
N THR A 48 1.68 -5.73 -4.52
CA THR A 48 0.34 -5.94 -3.94
C THR A 48 0.06 -5.17 -2.65
N GLY A 49 1.07 -4.51 -2.06
CA GLY A 49 0.93 -3.81 -0.77
C GLY A 49 0.58 -2.33 -0.85
N ALA A 50 0.49 -1.73 -2.03
CA ALA A 50 0.24 -0.30 -2.18
C ALA A 50 -1.26 0.00 -2.25
N ASN A 51 -1.73 1.02 -1.52
CA ASN A 51 -3.12 1.45 -1.60
C ASN A 51 -3.38 2.14 -2.96
N PRO A 52 -4.17 1.53 -3.86
CA PRO A 52 -4.39 2.08 -5.21
C PRO A 52 -5.09 3.45 -5.17
N LYS A 53 -5.86 3.73 -4.11
CA LYS A 53 -6.54 5.01 -3.92
C LYS A 53 -5.57 6.18 -3.72
N VAL A 54 -4.32 5.94 -3.32
CA VAL A 54 -3.31 7.01 -3.20
C VAL A 54 -2.78 7.40 -4.58
N SER A 55 -2.50 6.41 -5.43
CA SER A 55 -2.00 6.67 -6.79
C SER A 55 -3.02 7.37 -7.71
N SER A 56 -4.31 7.22 -7.42
CA SER A 56 -5.40 7.89 -8.16
C SER A 56 -5.62 9.35 -7.74
N GLN A 57 -4.94 9.83 -6.71
CA GLN A 57 -5.12 11.21 -6.24
C GLN A 57 -4.45 12.23 -7.18
N PRO A 58 -5.00 13.46 -7.28
CA PRO A 58 -4.44 14.49 -8.16
C PRO A 58 -3.01 14.88 -7.78
N LYS A 59 -2.18 15.11 -8.80
CA LYS A 59 -0.84 15.70 -8.63
C LYS A 59 -0.94 17.22 -8.70
N VAL A 60 -0.47 17.90 -7.64
CA VAL A 60 -0.58 19.37 -7.48
C VAL A 60 0.77 20.08 -7.29
N SER A 61 1.85 19.29 -7.24
CA SER A 61 3.21 19.77 -7.04
C SER A 61 4.19 18.87 -7.77
N ASP A 62 5.39 19.37 -7.99
CA ASP A 62 6.56 18.56 -8.27
C ASP A 62 6.98 17.76 -7.04
N LYS A 63 8.11 17.07 -7.16
CA LYS A 63 8.65 16.24 -6.07
C LYS A 63 8.88 17.07 -4.81
N VAL A 64 8.51 16.49 -3.67
CA VAL A 64 8.74 17.05 -2.34
C VAL A 64 9.71 16.14 -1.61
N ASP A 65 10.74 16.72 -1.00
CA ASP A 65 11.69 15.99 -0.17
C ASP A 65 11.40 16.24 1.32
N TYR A 66 11.17 15.17 2.06
CA TYR A 66 10.94 15.16 3.50
C TYR A 66 12.08 14.46 4.24
N SER A 67 13.16 14.05 3.56
CA SER A 67 14.29 13.32 4.16
C SER A 67 14.92 14.15 5.28
N GLY A 68 15.10 13.54 6.45
CA GLY A 68 15.62 14.18 7.67
C GLY A 68 14.65 15.15 8.35
N GLN A 69 13.41 15.26 7.88
CA GLN A 69 12.44 16.23 8.39
C GLN A 69 11.33 15.57 9.19
N THR A 70 10.79 16.35 10.13
CA THR A 70 9.54 16.05 10.82
C THR A 70 8.58 17.21 10.60
N VAL A 71 7.47 16.96 9.91
CA VAL A 71 6.46 17.98 9.59
C VAL A 71 5.21 17.71 10.41
N ARG A 72 4.90 18.63 11.32
CA ARG A 72 3.70 18.55 12.17
C ARG A 72 2.47 18.91 11.37
N MET A 73 1.38 18.20 11.64
CA MET A 73 0.08 18.50 11.07
C MET A 73 -0.48 19.82 11.61
N THR A 74 -1.00 20.64 10.70
CA THR A 74 -1.57 21.95 11.00
C THR A 74 -3.09 21.92 10.89
N ASP A 75 -3.79 22.55 11.83
CA ASP A 75 -5.25 22.72 11.73
C ASP A 75 -5.60 23.83 10.74
N VAL A 76 -6.56 23.55 9.88
CA VAL A 76 -7.11 24.49 8.90
C VAL A 76 -8.62 24.38 8.88
N GLN A 77 -9.28 25.43 8.42
CA GLN A 77 -10.73 25.39 8.18
C GLN A 77 -11.00 24.99 6.74
N ALA A 78 -11.93 24.06 6.56
CA ALA A 78 -12.48 23.73 5.26
C ALA A 78 -13.77 24.52 5.03
N LYS A 79 -14.01 24.90 3.77
CA LYS A 79 -15.30 25.49 3.37
C LYS A 79 -16.25 24.36 3.01
N VAL A 80 -17.42 24.31 3.64
CA VAL A 80 -18.47 23.33 3.33
C VAL A 80 -19.63 24.06 2.66
N GLU A 81 -19.91 23.73 1.40
CA GLU A 81 -20.97 24.39 0.63
C GLU A 81 -21.48 23.44 -0.47
N ASN A 82 -22.80 23.41 -0.69
CA ASN A 82 -23.42 22.65 -1.79
C ASN A 82 -23.01 21.17 -1.87
N GLY A 83 -22.91 20.48 -0.72
CA GLY A 83 -22.53 19.07 -0.69
C GLY A 83 -21.03 18.82 -0.92
N LYS A 84 -20.19 19.85 -0.84
CA LYS A 84 -18.74 19.77 -1.07
C LYS A 84 -17.97 20.29 0.12
N ILE A 85 -16.85 19.64 0.40
CA ILE A 85 -15.85 20.09 1.37
C ILE A 85 -14.62 20.56 0.58
N MET A 86 -14.23 21.81 0.77
CA MET A 86 -13.23 22.49 -0.04
C MET A 86 -12.05 23.01 0.79
N ILE A 87 -10.84 22.78 0.31
CA ILE A 87 -9.61 23.31 0.90
C ILE A 87 -8.72 23.88 -0.20
N PRO A 88 -8.11 25.07 -0.01
CA PRO A 88 -7.20 25.61 -1.00
C PRO A 88 -5.96 24.73 -1.17
N VAL A 89 -5.59 24.44 -2.41
CA VAL A 89 -4.40 23.62 -2.75
C VAL A 89 -3.13 24.24 -2.16
N HIS A 90 -3.00 25.57 -2.19
CA HIS A 90 -1.82 26.27 -1.69
C HIS A 90 -1.59 26.03 -0.18
N VAL A 91 -2.66 25.93 0.61
CA VAL A 91 -2.56 25.66 2.05
C VAL A 91 -1.93 24.30 2.31
N VAL A 92 -2.34 23.26 1.57
CA VAL A 92 -1.74 21.92 1.69
C VAL A 92 -0.31 21.89 1.16
N LYS A 93 -0.01 22.64 0.09
CA LYS A 93 1.36 22.76 -0.44
C LYS A 93 2.32 23.44 0.53
N GLU A 94 1.85 24.45 1.26
CA GLU A 94 2.65 25.16 2.26
C GLU A 94 2.83 24.32 3.53
N LYS A 95 1.72 23.84 4.10
CA LYS A 95 1.72 23.14 5.40
C LYS A 95 2.09 21.66 5.31
N LYS A 96 2.08 21.07 4.11
CA LYS A 96 2.42 19.68 3.76
C LYS A 96 1.46 18.62 4.30
N ILE A 97 0.96 18.79 5.52
CA ILE A 97 -0.06 17.96 6.15
C ILE A 97 -0.98 18.84 6.98
N VAL A 98 -2.28 18.74 6.70
CA VAL A 98 -3.31 19.53 7.39
C VAL A 98 -4.42 18.65 7.90
N ARG A 99 -5.04 19.08 9.00
CA ARG A 99 -6.29 18.52 9.51
C ARG A 99 -7.38 19.58 9.46
N PHE A 100 -8.58 19.12 9.20
CA PHE A 100 -9.80 19.90 9.20
C PHE A 100 -10.94 19.01 9.67
N GLU A 101 -12.06 19.61 10.03
CA GLU A 101 -13.24 18.86 10.47
C GLU A 101 -14.37 19.14 9.49
N TYR A 102 -15.06 18.07 9.09
CA TYR A 102 -16.41 18.21 8.56
C TYR A 102 -17.36 18.31 9.75
N GLU A 103 -18.15 19.39 9.80
CA GLU A 103 -19.23 19.57 10.75
C GLU A 103 -20.54 19.75 9.99
N GLY A 104 -21.45 18.79 10.12
CA GLY A 104 -22.74 18.86 9.44
C GLY A 104 -23.61 17.65 9.72
N LYS A 105 -24.94 17.82 9.62
CA LYS A 105 -25.94 16.76 9.91
C LYS A 105 -25.77 16.12 11.31
N GLY A 106 -25.32 16.91 12.29
CA GLY A 106 -25.07 16.45 13.66
C GLY A 106 -23.81 15.60 13.83
N LEU A 107 -22.98 15.45 12.79
CA LEU A 107 -21.75 14.68 12.82
C LEU A 107 -20.52 15.60 12.80
N LYS A 108 -19.46 15.16 13.46
CA LYS A 108 -18.12 15.73 13.37
C LYS A 108 -17.14 14.66 12.92
N ILE A 109 -16.60 14.81 11.71
CA ILE A 109 -15.70 13.81 11.12
C ILE A 109 -14.34 14.46 10.87
N PRO A 110 -13.25 13.96 11.51
CA PRO A 110 -11.93 14.51 11.32
C PRO A 110 -11.39 14.06 9.95
N LEU A 111 -10.88 15.01 9.19
CA LEU A 111 -10.34 14.81 7.86
C LEU A 111 -8.90 15.34 7.81
N LEU A 112 -8.10 14.76 6.93
CA LEU A 112 -6.75 15.25 6.64
C LEU A 112 -6.52 15.36 5.15
N ALA A 113 -5.60 16.25 4.80
CA ALA A 113 -5.01 16.33 3.47
C ALA A 113 -3.49 16.42 3.62
N TYR A 114 -2.73 15.66 2.83
CA TYR A 114 -1.28 15.74 2.84
C TYR A 114 -0.69 15.62 1.44
N LEU A 115 0.54 16.11 1.29
CA LEU A 115 1.27 16.09 0.03
C LEU A 115 2.31 14.96 0.05
N THR A 116 2.21 14.02 -0.88
CA THR A 116 3.21 12.94 -1.03
C THR A 116 4.54 13.49 -1.57
N MET A 117 5.62 12.72 -1.49
CA MET A 117 6.91 13.04 -2.12
C MET A 117 6.82 13.13 -3.64
N ALA A 118 5.87 12.43 -4.26
CA ALA A 118 5.58 12.54 -5.69
C ALA A 118 4.70 13.76 -6.04
N GLY A 119 4.31 14.56 -5.04
CA GLY A 119 3.54 15.79 -5.22
C GLY A 119 2.03 15.57 -5.41
N ARG A 120 1.50 14.41 -4.99
CA ARG A 120 0.05 14.14 -4.97
C ARG A 120 -0.59 14.66 -3.70
N VAL A 121 -1.81 15.21 -3.81
CA VAL A 121 -2.60 15.59 -2.64
C VAL A 121 -3.55 14.48 -2.26
N VAL A 122 -3.29 13.85 -1.12
CA VAL A 122 -4.08 12.73 -0.61
C VAL A 122 -5.01 13.25 0.47
N THR A 123 -6.30 13.00 0.31
CA THR A 123 -7.32 13.26 1.32
C THR A 123 -7.71 11.95 1.99
N ALA A 124 -7.92 11.99 3.31
CA ALA A 124 -8.31 10.83 4.08
C ALA A 124 -9.15 11.20 5.30
N ILE A 125 -9.86 10.21 5.86
CA ILE A 125 -10.39 10.31 7.22
C ILE A 125 -9.19 10.36 8.17
N SER A 126 -9.09 11.44 8.95
CA SER A 126 -8.01 11.66 9.90
C SER A 126 -8.30 10.88 11.18
N MET A 127 -8.28 9.55 11.07
CA MET A 127 -8.39 8.67 12.23
C MET A 127 -7.57 7.38 12.06
N CYS A 128 -6.76 7.09 13.07
CA CYS A 128 -6.15 5.79 13.28
C CYS A 128 -7.12 4.98 14.13
N GLU A 129 -8.01 4.24 13.47
CA GLU A 129 -9.21 3.68 14.12
C GLU A 129 -8.92 2.83 15.37
N PRO A 130 -7.88 1.96 15.41
CA PRO A 130 -7.65 1.14 16.61
C PRO A 130 -7.26 1.95 17.86
N CYS A 131 -6.54 3.06 17.70
CA CYS A 131 -6.09 3.89 18.83
C CYS A 131 -6.86 5.23 18.94
N LYS A 132 -7.82 5.47 18.03
CA LYS A 132 -8.65 6.68 17.95
C LYS A 132 -7.89 8.00 17.83
N SER A 133 -6.60 7.97 17.51
CA SER A 133 -5.85 9.19 17.20
C SER A 133 -6.43 9.84 15.96
N THR A 134 -6.69 11.14 16.05
CA THR A 134 -7.03 11.96 14.88
C THR A 134 -5.85 12.82 14.41
N ARG A 135 -4.67 12.55 14.95
CA ARG A 135 -3.46 13.35 14.75
C ARG A 135 -2.30 12.53 14.19
N PHE A 136 -1.64 13.10 13.20
CA PHE A 136 -0.52 12.50 12.49
C PHE A 136 0.59 13.53 12.28
N HIS A 137 1.77 13.07 11.89
CA HIS A 137 2.85 13.89 11.36
C HIS A 137 3.57 13.14 10.25
N ILE A 138 4.32 13.86 9.42
CA ILE A 138 5.24 13.27 8.44
C ILE A 138 6.61 13.21 9.10
N LYS A 139 7.30 12.07 8.97
CA LYS A 139 8.70 11.90 9.36
C LYS A 139 9.41 11.13 8.26
N ASP A 140 10.45 11.72 7.69
CA ASP A 140 11.18 11.15 6.55
C ASP A 140 10.23 10.74 5.40
N LYS A 141 10.02 9.44 5.19
CA LYS A 141 9.17 8.87 4.14
C LYS A 141 7.89 8.23 4.68
N SER A 142 7.57 8.53 5.94
CA SER A 142 6.49 7.91 6.69
C SER A 142 5.45 8.95 7.13
N MET A 143 4.19 8.54 7.11
CA MET A 143 3.14 9.13 7.95
C MET A 143 3.12 8.38 9.29
N VAL A 144 3.11 9.13 10.40
CA VAL A 144 3.23 8.58 11.75
C VAL A 144 2.02 8.99 12.58
N CYS A 145 1.41 8.03 13.27
CA CYS A 145 0.34 8.31 14.25
C CYS A 145 0.90 8.95 15.52
N ASN A 146 0.29 10.04 15.99
CA ASN A 146 0.77 10.74 17.19
C ASN A 146 0.49 9.99 18.50
N ALA A 147 -0.42 9.01 18.52
CA ALA A 147 -0.76 8.27 19.74
C ALA A 147 0.03 6.96 19.88
N CYS A 148 0.04 6.13 18.84
CA CYS A 148 0.62 4.79 18.89
C CYS A 148 1.91 4.64 18.07
N TYR A 149 2.39 5.72 17.44
CA TYR A 149 3.61 5.75 16.61
C TYR A 149 3.66 4.70 15.50
N THR A 150 2.51 4.18 15.07
CA THR A 150 2.45 3.34 13.88
C THR A 150 2.85 4.17 12.67
N GLU A 151 3.70 3.59 11.83
CA GLU A 151 4.24 4.22 10.63
C GLU A 151 3.66 3.57 9.37
N TRP A 152 3.28 4.40 8.42
CA TRP A 152 2.88 3.99 7.08
C TRP A 152 3.69 4.74 6.04
N ASN A 153 4.00 4.08 4.93
CA ASN A 153 4.70 4.69 3.82
C ASN A 153 3.88 5.84 3.23
N LEU A 154 4.49 7.02 3.07
CA LEU A 154 3.79 8.24 2.66
C LEU A 154 3.23 8.19 1.22
N GLU A 155 3.78 7.36 0.34
CA GLU A 155 3.31 7.23 -1.06
C GLU A 155 2.22 6.18 -1.25
N THR A 156 2.10 5.25 -0.31
CA THR A 156 1.30 4.03 -0.52
C THR A 156 0.38 3.69 0.64
N LEU A 157 0.59 4.32 1.80
CA LEU A 157 -0.01 3.99 3.09
C LEU A 157 0.16 2.52 3.52
N LYS A 158 1.13 1.81 2.94
CA LYS A 158 1.52 0.48 3.38
C LYS A 158 2.13 0.58 4.78
N GLY A 159 1.67 -0.25 5.71
CA GLY A 159 2.25 -0.32 7.05
C GLY A 159 3.73 -0.67 7.03
N ILE A 160 4.51 0.04 7.85
CA ILE A 160 5.96 -0.15 8.01
C ILE A 160 6.22 -0.77 9.38
N SER A 161 5.67 -0.19 10.45
CA SER A 161 5.89 -0.59 11.84
C SER A 161 4.73 -0.16 12.74
N GLY A 162 4.61 -0.78 13.92
CA GLY A 162 3.60 -0.46 14.94
C GLY A 162 2.37 -1.39 14.95
N GLY A 163 1.45 -1.16 15.89
CA GLY A 163 0.29 -2.04 16.11
C GLY A 163 -0.90 -1.81 15.17
N CYS A 164 -0.96 -0.65 14.49
CA CYS A 164 -2.11 -0.27 13.67
C CYS A 164 -1.85 -0.38 12.16
N MET A 165 -0.85 -1.15 11.72
CA MET A 165 -0.35 -1.16 10.33
C MET A 165 -1.42 -1.40 9.26
N ASN A 166 -2.45 -2.18 9.57
CA ASN A 166 -3.56 -2.48 8.65
C ASN A 166 -4.66 -1.40 8.62
N TYR A 167 -4.52 -0.37 9.45
CA TYR A 167 -5.48 0.71 9.62
C TYR A 167 -4.85 2.09 9.38
N PRO A 168 -4.23 2.34 8.21
CA PRO A 168 -3.84 3.70 7.84
C PRO A 168 -5.09 4.60 7.72
N PRO A 169 -4.92 5.93 7.77
CA PRO A 169 -5.99 6.86 7.43
C PRO A 169 -6.71 6.46 6.14
N GLU A 170 -8.04 6.40 6.19
CA GLU A 170 -8.82 5.90 5.07
C GLU A 170 -8.89 6.94 3.95
N VAL A 171 -8.24 6.64 2.82
CA VAL A 171 -8.21 7.54 1.65
C VAL A 171 -9.60 7.69 1.07
N ILE A 172 -10.02 8.95 0.94
CA ILE A 172 -11.25 9.37 0.29
C ILE A 172 -10.92 10.03 -1.05
N PRO A 173 -11.71 9.83 -2.11
CA PRO A 173 -11.52 10.51 -3.38
C PRO A 173 -11.61 12.03 -3.22
N ASN A 174 -10.76 12.76 -3.95
CA ASN A 174 -10.92 14.18 -4.19
C ASN A 174 -10.74 14.51 -5.67
N THR A 175 -11.22 15.69 -6.05
CA THR A 175 -10.97 16.30 -7.35
C THR A 175 -10.34 17.69 -7.14
N LEU A 176 -9.80 18.24 -8.22
CA LEU A 176 -9.37 19.63 -8.25
C LEU A 176 -10.41 20.45 -9.00
N GLU A 177 -10.95 21.48 -8.35
CA GLU A 177 -11.79 22.49 -8.98
C GLU A 177 -11.12 23.86 -8.78
N LYS A 178 -10.63 24.43 -9.88
CA LYS A 178 -9.80 25.66 -9.86
C LYS A 178 -8.57 25.41 -8.96
N ASP A 179 -8.47 26.14 -7.84
CA ASP A 179 -7.38 26.04 -6.87
C ASP A 179 -7.81 25.38 -5.55
N SER A 180 -8.90 24.61 -5.56
CA SER A 180 -9.41 23.91 -4.39
C SER A 180 -9.38 22.39 -4.58
N ILE A 181 -8.97 21.71 -3.51
CA ILE A 181 -9.20 20.28 -3.31
C ILE A 181 -10.66 20.14 -2.89
N VAL A 182 -11.40 19.32 -3.62
CA VAL A 182 -12.84 19.13 -3.42
C VAL A 182 -13.11 17.68 -3.06
N ILE A 183 -13.81 17.48 -1.95
CA ILE A 183 -14.28 16.18 -1.48
C ILE A 183 -15.82 16.23 -1.49
N ASP A 184 -16.44 15.18 -2.03
CA ASP A 184 -17.90 15.02 -1.95
C ASP A 184 -18.31 14.69 -0.50
N GLU A 185 -19.20 15.50 0.07
CA GLU A 185 -19.71 15.35 1.43
C GLU A 185 -20.31 13.95 1.65
N LYS A 186 -20.96 13.38 0.63
CA LYS A 186 -21.59 12.06 0.71
C LYS A 186 -20.58 10.97 1.05
N VAL A 187 -19.39 11.02 0.47
CA VAL A 187 -18.32 10.04 0.76
C VAL A 187 -17.93 10.07 2.24
N VAL A 188 -17.88 11.27 2.82
CA VAL A 188 -17.52 11.47 4.23
C VAL A 188 -18.66 11.00 5.15
N LEU A 189 -19.91 11.23 4.77
CA LEU A 189 -21.09 10.81 5.55
C LEU A 189 -21.35 9.30 5.51
N ASP A 190 -21.02 8.65 4.39
CA ASP A 190 -21.18 7.21 4.22
C ASP A 190 -20.06 6.41 4.91
N TRP A 191 -19.02 7.10 5.38
CA TRP A 191 -17.88 6.48 6.04
C TRP A 191 -18.27 5.86 7.40
N LYS A 192 -17.73 4.67 7.67
CA LYS A 192 -17.86 3.95 8.93
C LYS A 192 -16.49 3.40 9.36
N PRO A 193 -16.16 3.44 10.66
CA PRO A 193 -14.95 2.81 11.15
C PRO A 193 -14.88 1.32 10.76
N ARG A 194 -13.68 0.85 10.43
CA ARG A 194 -13.39 -0.56 10.12
C ARG A 194 -13.22 -1.45 11.36
N VAL A 195 -13.12 -0.85 12.55
CA VAL A 195 -12.96 -1.52 13.85
C VAL A 195 -13.89 -0.94 14.90
#